data_AF-A0A1H0QTL4-F1
#
_entry.id   AF-A0A1H0QTL4-F1
#
_cell.length_a   1.000
_cell.length_b   1.000
_cell.length_c   1.000
_cell.angle_alpha   90.00
_cell.angle_beta   90.00
_cell.angle_gamma   90.00
#
_symmetry.space_group_name_H-M   'P 1'
#
loop_
_entity.id
_entity.type
_entity.pdbx_description
1 polymer ?
#
loop_
_entity_poly.entity_id
_entity_poly.type
_entity_poly.pdbx_seq_one_letter_code
_entity_poly.pdbx_strand_id
1 'polypeptide(L)'
;MVNRQLKLLIGGLVCALLPYVLFIGASQEVVINGVKTVDNRLNIAGVVGGLAAIAIGWRMAMQWETESDKAPKWRIAAAAIALAGAAQVVYSLDLFQ
;
A
#
# COMPACT_ATOMS: atom_id res chain seq x y z
N MET A 1 13.24 -20.92 11.59
CA MET A 1 12.33 -19.88 12.10
C MET A 1 12.27 -18.75 11.09
N VAL A 2 11.08 -18.36 10.60
CA VAL A 2 10.96 -17.24 9.65
C VAL A 2 11.18 -15.93 10.40
N ASN A 3 12.15 -15.11 9.94
CA ASN A 3 12.48 -13.81 10.52
C ASN A 3 11.25 -12.88 10.51
N ARG A 4 10.97 -12.23 11.65
CA ARG A 4 9.86 -11.26 11.81
C ARG A 4 9.88 -10.16 10.75
N GLN A 5 11.05 -9.60 10.43
CA GLN A 5 11.18 -8.55 9.43
C GLN A 5 10.78 -9.04 8.03
N LEU A 6 11.04 -10.31 7.71
CA LEU A 6 10.60 -10.91 6.45
C LEU A 6 9.07 -11.05 6.40
N LYS A 7 8.43 -11.41 7.52
CA LYS A 7 6.95 -11.47 7.60
C LYS A 7 6.33 -10.08 7.43
N LEU A 8 6.90 -9.08 8.08
CA LEU A 8 6.43 -7.69 7.97
C LEU A 8 6.65 -7.15 6.55
N LEU A 9 7.80 -7.45 5.93
CA LEU A 9 8.07 -7.08 4.55
C LEU A 9 7.00 -7.64 3.60
N ILE A 10 6.75 -8.94 3.68
CA ILE A 10 5.76 -9.61 2.82
C ILE A 10 4.36 -9.04 3.09
N GLY A 11 3.97 -8.90 4.36
CA GLY A 11 2.67 -8.34 4.72
C GLY A 11 2.47 -6.90 4.23
N GLY A 12 3.51 -6.07 4.35
CA GLY A 12 3.49 -4.69 3.87
C GLY A 12 3.38 -4.59 2.35
N LEU A 13 4.13 -5.42 1.63
CA LEU A 13 4.04 -5.51 0.16
C LEU A 13 2.66 -5.98 -0.30
N VAL A 14 2.08 -6.98 0.35
CA VAL A 14 0.73 -7.45 0.03
C VAL A 14 -0.28 -6.32 0.26
N CYS A 15 -0.22 -5.61 1.39
CA CYS A 15 -1.14 -4.49 1.65
C CYS A 15 -0.97 -3.34 0.63
N ALA A 16 0.27 -3.08 0.20
CA ALA A 16 0.62 -2.02 -0.74
C ALA A 16 0.29 -2.34 -2.22
N LEU A 17 0.27 -3.62 -2.61
CA LEU A 17 0.17 -4.02 -4.02
C LEU A 17 -1.13 -4.74 -4.35
N LEU A 18 -1.70 -5.50 -3.40
CA LEU A 18 -2.90 -6.30 -3.65
C LEU A 18 -4.08 -5.44 -4.13
N PRO A 19 -4.35 -4.25 -3.54
CA PRO A 19 -5.48 -3.45 -4.01
C PRO A 19 -5.24 -2.85 -5.41
N TYR A 20 -4.00 -2.58 -5.82
CA TYR A 20 -3.74 -2.22 -7.21
C TYR A 20 -4.12 -3.35 -8.16
N VAL A 21 -3.69 -4.58 -7.88
CA VAL A 21 -3.96 -5.73 -8.74
C VAL A 21 -5.46 -6.05 -8.80
N LEU A 22 -6.17 -5.94 -7.68
CA LEU A 22 -7.60 -6.26 -7.62
C LEU A 22 -8.50 -5.16 -8.19
N PHE A 23 -8.10 -3.89 -8.11
CA PHE A 23 -8.94 -2.76 -8.52
C PHE A 23 -8.58 -2.13 -9.87
N ILE A 24 -7.39 -2.40 -10.44
CA ILE A 24 -7.09 -2.07 -11.85
C ILE A 24 -8.13 -2.71 -12.80
N GLY A 25 -8.75 -3.82 -12.41
CA GLY A 25 -9.83 -4.46 -13.17
C GLY A 25 -11.25 -3.96 -12.87
N ALA A 26 -11.44 -3.09 -11.86
CA ALA A 26 -12.75 -2.69 -11.35
C ALA A 26 -13.16 -1.26 -11.73
N SER A 27 -12.26 -0.46 -12.32
CA SER A 27 -12.60 0.84 -12.90
C SER A 27 -13.51 0.65 -14.11
N GLN A 28 -14.82 0.72 -13.88
CA GLN A 28 -15.81 0.75 -14.94
C GLN A 28 -15.86 2.16 -15.54
N GLU A 29 -15.47 2.29 -16.81
CA GLU A 29 -15.79 3.48 -17.60
C GLU A 29 -17.31 3.52 -17.79
N VAL A 30 -18.00 4.47 -17.16
CA VAL A 30 -19.43 4.65 -17.33
C VAL A 30 -19.68 5.83 -18.26
N VAL A 31 -20.36 5.59 -19.38
CA VAL A 31 -20.74 6.69 -20.28
C VAL A 31 -22.03 7.32 -19.76
N ILE A 32 -21.92 8.51 -19.18
CA ILE A 32 -23.08 9.32 -18.77
C ILE A 32 -23.18 10.48 -19.77
N ASN A 33 -24.31 10.58 -20.49
CA ASN A 33 -24.56 11.62 -21.50
C ASN A 33 -23.48 11.75 -22.60
N GLY A 34 -22.91 10.63 -23.05
CA GLY A 34 -21.90 10.62 -24.11
C GLY A 34 -20.48 10.99 -23.66
N VAL A 35 -20.30 11.35 -22.39
CA VAL A 35 -18.99 11.58 -21.78
C VAL A 35 -18.56 10.29 -21.07
N LYS A 36 -17.40 9.76 -21.46
CA LYS A 36 -16.73 8.70 -20.69
C LYS A 36 -16.40 9.28 -19.32
N THR A 37 -17.18 8.88 -18.32
CA THR A 37 -17.00 9.30 -16.94
C THR A 37 -16.50 8.08 -16.20
N VAL A 38 -15.26 8.11 -15.72
CA VAL A 38 -14.79 7.03 -14.85
C VAL A 38 -15.60 7.14 -13.56
N ASP A 39 -16.39 6.13 -13.21
CA ASP A 39 -17.11 6.10 -11.93
C ASP A 39 -16.07 5.83 -10.84
N ASN A 40 -15.35 6.87 -10.42
CA ASN A 40 -14.33 6.84 -9.37
C ASN A 40 -14.98 6.74 -8.00
N ARG A 41 -15.66 5.62 -7.76
CA ARG A 41 -16.05 5.24 -6.41
C ARG A 41 -14.77 5.11 -5.60
N LEU A 42 -14.66 5.94 -4.56
CA LEU A 42 -13.56 5.93 -3.59
C LEU A 42 -13.06 4.50 -3.35
N ASN A 43 -11.81 4.21 -3.71
CA ASN A 43 -11.27 2.87 -3.56
C ASN A 43 -10.92 2.63 -2.08
N ILE A 44 -11.95 2.34 -1.27
CA ILE A 44 -11.83 2.13 0.18
C ILE A 44 -10.80 1.04 0.49
N ALA A 45 -10.77 -0.04 -0.28
CA ALA A 45 -9.79 -1.10 -0.10
C ALA A 45 -8.36 -0.63 -0.41
N GLY A 46 -8.20 0.23 -1.41
CA GLY A 46 -6.96 0.93 -1.72
C GLY A 46 -6.50 1.83 -0.58
N VAL A 47 -7.39 2.64 0.00
CA VAL A 47 -7.08 3.49 1.17
C VAL A 47 -6.70 2.65 2.39
N VAL A 48 -7.50 1.64 2.72
CA VAL A 48 -7.25 0.76 3.89
C VAL A 48 -5.95 -0.01 3.73
N GLY A 49 -5.70 -0.58 2.54
CA GLY A 49 -4.45 -1.28 2.24
C GLY A 49 -3.23 -0.37 2.31
N GLY A 50 -3.34 0.87 1.79
CA GLY A 50 -2.26 1.85 1.86
C GLY A 50 -1.93 2.28 3.29
N LEU A 51 -2.95 2.54 4.13
CA LEU A 51 -2.76 2.84 5.55
C LEU A 51 -2.14 1.66 6.32
N ALA A 52 -2.55 0.42 6.03
CA ALA A 52 -1.96 -0.77 6.61
C ALA A 52 -0.49 -0.93 6.23
N ALA A 53 -0.13 -0.68 4.96
CA ALA A 53 1.25 -0.70 4.50
C ALA A 53 2.11 0.37 5.21
N ILE A 54 1.60 1.60 5.38
CA ILE A 54 2.29 2.66 6.14
C ILE A 54 2.52 2.22 7.59
N ALA A 55 1.50 1.66 8.26
CA ALA A 55 1.62 1.18 9.62
C ALA A 55 2.64 0.03 9.76
N ILE A 56 2.69 -0.88 8.79
CA ILE A 56 3.69 -1.96 8.74
C ILE A 56 5.09 -1.39 8.53
N GLY A 57 5.28 -0.46 7.60
CA GLY A 57 6.54 0.23 7.38
C GLY A 57 7.03 0.94 8.65
N TRP A 58 6.15 1.68 9.32
CA TRP A 58 6.45 2.29 10.61
C TRP A 58 6.86 1.27 11.66
N ARG A 59 6.13 0.15 11.76
CA ARG A 59 6.44 -0.95 12.70
C ARG A 59 7.80 -1.58 12.41
N MET A 60 8.16 -1.79 11.14
CA MET A 60 9.48 -2.29 10.75
C MET A 60 10.58 -1.30 11.12
N ALA A 61 10.34 0.01 10.94
CA ALA A 61 11.32 1.06 11.20
C ALA A 61 11.56 1.33 12.69
N MET A 62 10.52 1.18 13.53
CA MET A 62 10.54 1.61 14.94
C MET A 62 10.52 0.47 15.97
N GLN A 63 9.97 -0.70 15.63
CA GLN A 63 9.87 -1.82 16.59
C GLN A 63 10.81 -2.95 16.22
N TRP A 64 11.84 -3.14 17.04
CA TRP A 64 12.91 -4.12 16.81
C TRP A 64 12.93 -5.14 17.93
N GLU A 65 13.03 -6.43 17.59
CA GLU A 65 13.11 -7.53 18.57
C GLU A 65 14.53 -8.09 18.66
N THR A 66 15.31 -8.01 17.58
CA THR A 66 16.70 -8.50 17.54
C THR A 66 17.67 -7.44 17.00
N GLU A 67 18.97 -7.58 17.28
CA GLU A 67 19.98 -6.70 16.65
C GLU A 67 20.00 -6.82 15.12
N SER A 68 19.63 -8.00 14.59
CA SER A 68 19.51 -8.22 13.15
C SER A 68 18.41 -7.36 12.49
N ASP A 69 17.44 -6.88 13.26
CA ASP A 69 16.36 -6.01 12.81
C ASP A 69 16.83 -4.55 12.65
N LYS A 70 17.93 -4.16 13.30
CA LYS A 70 18.53 -2.83 13.19
C LYS A 70 19.27 -2.60 11.87
N ALA A 71 19.43 -3.65 11.07
CA ALA A 71 20.20 -3.60 9.84
C ALA A 71 19.62 -2.52 8.88
N PRO A 72 20.47 -1.70 8.25
CA PRO A 72 20.03 -0.60 7.39
C PRO A 72 19.08 -1.02 6.27
N LYS A 73 19.26 -2.24 5.73
CA LYS A 73 18.40 -2.83 4.70
C LYS A 73 16.92 -2.87 5.11
N TRP A 74 16.61 -3.10 6.38
CA TRP A 74 15.23 -3.16 6.86
C TRP A 74 14.59 -1.77 6.97
N ARG A 75 15.39 -0.75 7.26
CA ARG A 75 14.94 0.65 7.25
C ARG A 75 14.63 1.13 5.84
N ILE A 76 15.47 0.77 4.87
CA ILE A 76 15.23 1.05 3.45
C ILE A 76 13.95 0.36 2.99
N ALA A 77 13.78 -0.93 3.33
CA ALA A 77 12.58 -1.68 3.00
C ALA A 77 11.31 -1.08 3.66
N ALA A 78 11.40 -0.68 4.93
CA ALA A 78 10.32 -0.02 5.65
C ALA A 78 9.89 1.29 4.98
N ALA A 79 10.86 2.12 4.58
CA ALA A 79 10.60 3.35 3.85
C ALA A 79 9.94 3.09 2.49
N ALA A 80 10.42 2.08 1.74
CA ALA A 80 9.82 1.70 0.46
C ALA A 80 8.36 1.24 0.61
N ILE A 81 8.05 0.43 1.62
CA ILE A 81 6.66 0.00 1.90
C ILE A 81 5.79 1.18 2.29
N ALA A 82 6.27 2.08 3.16
CA ALA A 82 5.52 3.25 3.58
C ALA A 82 5.23 4.19 2.40
N LEU A 83 6.21 4.41 1.51
CA LEU A 83 6.03 5.19 0.29
C LEU A 83 5.03 4.55 -0.67
N ALA A 84 5.10 3.23 -0.87
CA ALA A 84 4.14 2.50 -1.69
C ALA A 84 2.71 2.61 -1.13
N GLY A 85 2.55 2.46 0.20
CA GLY A 85 1.27 2.66 0.87
C GLY A 85 0.73 4.09 0.74
N ALA A 86 1.59 5.10 0.86
CA ALA A 86 1.21 6.49 0.68
C ALA A 86 0.76 6.78 -0.76
N ALA A 87 1.51 6.28 -1.76
CA ALA A 87 1.11 6.37 -3.15
C ALA A 87 -0.27 5.73 -3.37
N GLN A 88 -0.50 4.54 -2.84
CA GLN A 88 -1.79 3.87 -2.96
C GLN A 88 -2.95 4.68 -2.36
N VAL A 89 -2.77 5.28 -1.19
CA VAL A 89 -3.80 6.17 -0.59
C VAL A 89 -4.08 7.35 -1.53
N VAL A 90 -3.04 7.98 -2.04
CA VAL A 90 -3.14 9.11 -2.97
C VAL A 90 -3.91 8.76 -4.23
N TYR A 91 -3.58 7.63 -4.87
CA TYR A 91 -4.31 7.12 -6.03
C TYR A 91 -5.76 6.72 -5.71
N SER A 92 -6.00 6.19 -4.51
CA SER A 92 -7.34 5.70 -4.11
C SER A 92 -8.30 6.83 -3.70
N LEU A 93 -7.75 7.97 -3.29
CA LEU A 93 -8.48 9.20 -2.98
C LEU A 93 -8.68 10.09 -4.22
N ASP A 94 -8.18 9.65 -5.38
CA ASP A 94 -8.33 10.38 -6.63
C ASP A 94 -7.73 11.80 -6.59
N LEU A 95 -6.72 12.00 -5.72
CA LEU A 95 -6.08 13.31 -5.51
C LEU A 95 -5.24 13.80 -6.73
N PHE A 96 -5.14 12.99 -7.78
CA PHE A 96 -4.30 13.24 -8.97
C PHE A 96 -5.00 12.90 -10.31
N GLN A 97 -6.32 12.73 -10.35
CA GLN A 97 -7.10 12.68 -11.60
C GLN A 97 -7.88 13.98 -11.81
#